data_AF-A0A937H7Z9-F1
#
_entry.id   AF-A0A937H7Z9-F1
#
_cell.length_a   1.000
_cell.length_b   1.000
_cell.length_c   1.000
_cell.angle_alpha   90.00
_cell.angle_beta   90.00
_cell.angle_gamma   90.00
#
_symmetry.space_group_name_H-M   'P 1'
#
loop_
_entity.id
_entity.type
_entity.pdbx_description
1 polymer ?
#
loop_
_entity_poly.entity_id
_entity_poly.type
_entity_poly.pdbx_seq_one_letter_code
_entity_poly.pdbx_strand_id
1 'polypeptide(L)'
;MVHHIKSDKEILRNNGKSFYWAGKFLPSKYIDRAAELYSFCRYLDDIADSGNKSSLQKLKSIKIYLQENPKRLNLQSQCIDHPKYFNSSSKKAAIDLVNGLILDQKTVSIKKKSELISYSYQVAGTVGLMMCDALNCDNKNARLFAIDLGIAMQLTNIARDVLEDARMGRRYLPGSWINNLSADEIVKAANEYDEKNIYIVSQGIKKLLILAENYYLSGFQGLVYLPFKIRLAISIAGGVYREIGIQIKKENFNWHMGRQITSNLTKTKITFYKIIKEIFIRKIQTKHNPELHKYLKEFFAIEV
;
A
#
# COMPACT_ATOMS: atom_id res chain seq x y z
N MET A 1 25.59 15.71 -0.16
CA MET A 1 24.32 14.93 -0.28
C MET A 1 23.92 14.35 1.08
N VAL A 2 23.85 15.17 2.14
CA VAL A 2 23.58 14.74 3.54
C VAL A 2 22.35 15.45 4.13
N HIS A 3 21.75 16.40 3.41
CA HIS A 3 20.61 17.19 3.91
C HIS A 3 19.22 16.53 3.78
N HIS A 4 19.10 15.30 3.25
CA HIS A 4 17.77 14.67 2.97
C HIS A 4 17.35 13.54 3.95
N ILE A 5 18.27 12.81 4.60
CA ILE A 5 17.88 11.63 5.41
C ILE A 5 17.10 12.03 6.68
N LYS A 6 17.48 13.15 7.32
CA LYS A 6 16.73 13.66 8.49
C LYS A 6 15.32 14.09 8.10
N SER A 7 15.14 14.77 6.97
CA SER A 7 13.80 15.12 6.47
C SER A 7 12.98 13.90 6.11
N ASP A 8 13.59 12.84 5.56
CA ASP A 8 12.85 11.63 5.18
C ASP A 8 12.27 10.89 6.39
N LYS A 9 13.04 10.80 7.47
CA LYS A 9 12.54 10.23 8.74
C LYS A 9 11.44 11.08 9.36
N GLU A 10 11.50 12.40 9.21
CA GLU A 10 10.44 13.31 9.66
C GLU A 10 9.17 13.16 8.83
N ILE A 11 9.28 13.05 7.51
CA ILE A 11 8.16 12.74 6.60
C ILE A 11 7.50 11.42 7.02
N LEU A 12 8.29 10.37 7.25
CA LEU A 12 7.79 9.08 7.73
C LEU A 12 7.12 9.19 9.11
N ARG A 13 7.71 9.93 10.05
CA ARG A 13 7.17 10.14 11.39
C ARG A 13 5.81 10.83 11.37
N ASN A 14 5.67 11.84 10.52
CA ASN A 14 4.49 12.71 10.50
C ASN A 14 3.32 12.07 9.72
N ASN A 15 3.62 11.42 8.60
CA ASN A 15 2.59 10.89 7.69
C ASN A 15 2.35 9.38 7.85
N GLY A 16 3.36 8.62 8.30
CA GLY A 16 3.35 7.16 8.33
C GLY A 16 3.33 6.57 9.74
N LYS A 17 2.44 7.01 10.64
CA LYS A 17 2.47 6.68 12.09
C LYS A 17 2.59 5.18 12.42
N SER A 18 2.03 4.29 11.61
CA SER A 18 2.14 2.83 11.80
C SER A 18 3.48 2.29 11.31
N PHE A 19 3.98 2.77 10.18
CA PHE A 19 5.28 2.40 9.63
C PHE A 19 6.43 2.96 10.46
N TYR A 20 6.33 4.22 10.91
CA TYR A 20 7.27 4.83 11.84
C TYR A 20 7.37 4.04 13.15
N TRP A 21 6.23 3.55 13.68
CA TRP A 21 6.21 2.69 14.86
C TRP A 21 7.04 1.41 14.65
N ALA A 22 6.78 0.69 13.55
CA ALA A 22 7.49 -0.54 13.22
C ALA A 22 8.97 -0.30 12.86
N GLY A 23 9.28 0.86 12.28
CA GLY A 23 10.64 1.26 11.90
C GLY A 23 11.62 1.35 13.08
N LYS A 24 11.11 1.54 14.31
CA LYS A 24 11.93 1.49 15.54
C LYS A 24 12.60 0.13 15.78
N PHE A 25 12.12 -0.93 15.12
CA PHE A 25 12.65 -2.29 15.22
C PHE A 25 13.56 -2.66 14.04
N LEU A 26 13.73 -1.77 13.05
CA LEU A 26 14.67 -1.95 11.95
C LEU A 26 16.08 -1.47 12.35
N PRO A 27 17.15 -2.17 11.94
CA PRO A 27 18.51 -1.65 12.08
C PRO A 27 18.68 -0.32 11.30
N SER A 28 19.54 0.58 11.79
CA SER A 28 19.68 1.96 11.27
C SER A 28 19.76 2.04 9.75
N LYS A 29 20.64 1.24 9.13
CA LYS A 29 20.82 1.20 7.67
C LYS A 29 19.52 0.95 6.91
N TYR A 30 18.64 0.08 7.43
CA TYR A 30 17.40 -0.30 6.75
C TYR A 30 16.27 0.68 7.01
N ILE A 31 16.22 1.32 8.19
CA ILE A 31 15.25 2.39 8.43
C ILE A 31 15.57 3.64 7.61
N ASP A 32 16.84 3.94 7.36
CA ASP A 32 17.24 5.04 6.47
C ASP A 32 16.71 4.81 5.04
N ARG A 33 16.94 3.62 4.49
CA ARG A 33 16.45 3.24 3.15
C ARG A 33 14.92 3.16 3.11
N ALA A 34 14.28 2.61 4.13
CA ALA A 34 12.82 2.57 4.20
C ALA A 34 12.21 3.98 4.28
N ALA A 35 12.86 4.93 4.96
CA ALA A 35 12.44 6.33 5.00
C ALA A 35 12.63 7.01 3.64
N GLU A 36 13.75 6.79 2.94
CA GLU A 36 13.99 7.31 1.58
C GLU A 36 12.92 6.79 0.59
N LEU A 37 12.61 5.48 0.64
CA LEU A 37 11.50 4.89 -0.13
C LEU A 37 10.16 5.54 0.22
N TYR A 38 9.88 5.71 1.51
CA TYR A 38 8.62 6.30 1.96
C TYR A 38 8.47 7.75 1.46
N SER A 39 9.52 8.57 1.56
CA SER A 39 9.53 9.93 1.04
C SER A 39 9.29 9.98 -0.47
N PHE A 40 9.93 9.08 -1.22
CA PHE A 40 9.73 8.97 -2.67
C PHE A 40 8.27 8.67 -3.00
N CYS A 41 7.67 7.65 -2.38
CA CYS A 41 6.26 7.32 -2.60
C CYS A 41 5.34 8.46 -2.15
N ARG A 42 5.59 9.05 -0.98
CA ARG A 42 4.77 10.13 -0.43
C ARG A 42 4.76 11.36 -1.32
N TYR A 43 5.91 11.73 -1.90
CA TYR A 43 5.99 12.84 -2.85
C TYR A 43 5.11 12.60 -4.09
N LEU A 44 5.08 11.37 -4.60
CA LEU A 44 4.23 11.02 -5.74
C LEU A 44 2.73 11.04 -5.36
N ASP A 45 2.38 10.50 -4.20
CA ASP A 45 1.01 10.55 -3.66
C ASP A 45 0.55 12.01 -3.46
N ASP A 46 1.39 12.86 -2.87
CA ASP A 46 1.07 14.28 -2.64
C ASP A 46 0.80 15.03 -3.96
N ILE A 47 1.51 14.69 -5.05
CA ILE A 47 1.19 15.21 -6.39
C ILE A 47 -0.21 14.75 -6.80
N ALA A 48 -0.48 13.45 -6.66
CA ALA A 48 -1.74 12.84 -7.08
C ALA A 48 -2.95 13.38 -6.30
N ASP A 49 -2.77 13.67 -5.01
CA ASP A 49 -3.83 14.14 -4.11
C ASP A 49 -3.96 15.67 -4.03
N SER A 50 -3.03 16.43 -4.61
CA SER A 50 -3.08 17.91 -4.57
C SER A 50 -4.30 18.53 -5.27
N GLY A 51 -5.06 17.78 -6.08
CA GLY A 51 -6.23 18.27 -6.80
C GLY A 51 -5.93 19.31 -7.89
N ASN A 52 -4.65 19.57 -8.18
CA ASN A 52 -4.23 20.55 -9.16
C ASN A 52 -4.46 20.04 -10.60
N LYS A 53 -4.90 20.94 -11.50
CA LYS A 53 -5.07 20.62 -12.93
C LYS A 53 -3.77 20.12 -13.59
N SER A 54 -2.61 20.49 -13.04
CA SER A 54 -1.29 20.10 -13.55
C SER A 54 -0.77 18.76 -13.01
N SER A 55 -1.42 18.14 -12.01
CA SER A 55 -0.96 16.90 -11.38
C SER A 55 -0.78 15.76 -12.38
N LEU A 56 -1.75 15.57 -13.27
CA LEU A 56 -1.67 14.59 -14.35
C LEU A 56 -0.47 14.84 -15.28
N GLN A 57 -0.21 16.09 -15.65
CA GLN A 57 0.94 16.44 -16.49
C GLN A 57 2.26 16.18 -15.76
N LYS A 58 2.34 16.56 -14.48
CA LYS A 58 3.52 16.33 -13.65
C LYS A 58 3.83 14.83 -13.49
N LEU A 59 2.83 14.00 -13.19
CA LEU A 59 2.99 12.55 -13.10
C LEU A 59 3.42 11.94 -14.44
N LYS A 60 2.87 12.40 -15.58
CA LYS A 60 3.31 11.97 -16.91
C LYS A 60 4.77 12.34 -17.18
N SER A 61 5.21 13.54 -16.82
CA SER A 61 6.60 13.96 -16.95
C SER A 61 7.54 13.12 -16.08
N ILE A 62 7.14 12.84 -14.83
CA ILE A 62 7.90 11.94 -13.93
C ILE A 62 7.97 10.54 -14.53
N LYS A 63 6.88 10.01 -15.08
CA LYS A 63 6.89 8.70 -15.74
C LYS A 63 7.91 8.65 -16.87
N ILE A 64 7.91 9.64 -17.76
CA ILE A 64 8.88 9.73 -18.88
C ILE A 64 10.30 9.80 -18.33
N TYR A 65 10.53 10.62 -17.30
CA TYR A 65 11.83 10.74 -16.64
C TYR A 65 12.31 9.45 -15.98
N LEU A 66 11.41 8.63 -15.43
CA LEU A 66 11.77 7.33 -14.85
C LEU A 66 12.01 6.26 -15.92
N GLN A 67 11.41 6.41 -17.11
CA GLN A 67 11.59 5.52 -18.25
C GLN A 67 12.88 5.82 -19.04
N GLU A 68 13.21 7.11 -19.20
CA GLU A 68 14.36 7.58 -19.97
C GLU A 68 15.52 7.96 -19.05
N ASN A 69 16.77 7.75 -19.47
CA ASN A 69 17.91 8.15 -18.64
C ASN A 69 17.92 9.69 -18.46
N PRO A 70 18.07 10.22 -17.22
CA PRO A 70 18.03 11.67 -16.93
C PRO A 70 18.94 12.52 -17.81
N LYS A 71 20.08 11.95 -18.25
CA LYS A 71 21.06 12.62 -19.12
C LYS A 71 20.53 13.02 -20.49
N ARG A 72 19.38 12.49 -20.94
CA ARG A 72 18.76 12.83 -22.24
C ARG A 72 17.72 13.94 -22.15
N LEU A 73 17.25 14.27 -20.96
CA LEU A 73 16.18 15.25 -20.75
C LEU A 73 16.75 16.45 -19.99
N ASN A 74 16.82 17.62 -20.63
CA ASN A 74 17.06 18.91 -19.99
C ASN A 74 15.86 19.34 -19.10
N LEU A 75 15.24 18.40 -18.37
CA LEU A 75 14.12 18.59 -17.46
C LEU A 75 14.63 18.73 -16.02
N GLN A 76 15.56 19.65 -15.80
CA GLN A 76 16.26 19.78 -14.51
C GLN A 76 15.42 20.42 -13.38
N SER A 77 14.23 20.96 -13.66
CA SER A 77 13.53 21.79 -12.68
C SER A 77 12.35 21.13 -11.94
N GLN A 78 11.90 19.91 -12.29
CA GLN A 78 10.67 19.35 -11.67
C GLN A 78 10.61 17.81 -11.50
N CYS A 79 11.71 17.07 -11.72
CA CYS A 79 11.71 15.60 -11.66
C CYS A 79 12.36 15.08 -10.38
N ILE A 80 11.78 14.03 -9.79
CA ILE A 80 12.32 13.32 -8.61
C ILE A 80 13.10 12.09 -9.07
N ASP A 81 14.29 11.89 -8.51
CA ASP A 81 15.06 10.66 -8.70
C ASP A 81 14.51 9.53 -7.82
N HIS A 82 14.55 8.30 -8.34
CA HIS A 82 14.32 7.12 -7.50
C HIS A 82 15.51 6.88 -6.56
N PRO A 83 15.28 6.24 -5.39
CA PRO A 83 16.35 5.85 -4.49
C PRO A 83 17.48 5.09 -5.18
N LYS A 84 18.74 5.46 -4.90
CA LYS A 84 19.92 4.96 -5.63
C LYS A 84 20.10 3.44 -5.59
N TYR A 85 19.50 2.80 -4.60
CA TYR A 85 19.62 1.37 -4.40
C TYR A 85 18.57 0.54 -5.13
N PHE A 86 17.70 1.15 -5.94
CA PHE A 86 16.74 0.43 -6.76
C PHE A 86 17.44 -0.34 -7.88
N ASN A 87 17.16 -1.65 -7.98
CA ASN A 87 17.49 -2.46 -9.15
C ASN A 87 16.48 -2.23 -10.29
N SER A 88 16.64 -2.96 -11.41
CA SER A 88 15.75 -2.88 -12.57
C SER A 88 14.29 -3.15 -12.23
N SER A 89 14.01 -4.16 -11.41
CA SER A 89 12.64 -4.51 -10.99
C SER A 89 12.00 -3.39 -10.16
N SER A 90 12.73 -2.76 -9.24
CA SER A 90 12.22 -1.63 -8.45
C SER A 90 12.02 -0.37 -9.27
N LYS A 91 12.87 -0.11 -10.27
CA LYS A 91 12.66 1.00 -11.21
C LYS A 91 11.38 0.80 -12.04
N LYS A 92 11.14 -0.43 -12.52
CA LYS A 92 9.87 -0.78 -13.17
C LYS A 92 8.69 -0.63 -12.21
N ALA A 93 8.82 -1.09 -10.96
CA ALA A 93 7.79 -0.95 -9.94
C ALA A 93 7.47 0.53 -9.65
N ALA A 94 8.46 1.42 -9.66
CA ALA A 94 8.25 2.86 -9.53
C ALA A 94 7.45 3.44 -10.71
N ILE A 95 7.69 2.97 -11.94
CA ILE A 95 6.91 3.34 -13.13
C ILE A 95 5.47 2.83 -13.00
N ASP A 96 5.27 1.60 -12.53
CA ASP A 96 3.94 1.01 -12.29
C ASP A 96 3.17 1.78 -11.19
N LEU A 97 3.86 2.24 -10.14
CA LEU A 97 3.30 3.13 -9.13
C LEU A 97 2.79 4.43 -9.76
N VAL A 98 3.61 5.11 -10.57
CA VAL A 98 3.18 6.34 -11.26
C VAL A 98 2.00 6.07 -12.19
N ASN A 99 1.95 4.90 -12.86
CA ASN A 99 0.79 4.51 -13.65
C ASN A 99 -0.48 4.41 -12.81
N GLY A 100 -0.41 3.79 -11.63
CA GLY A 100 -1.53 3.73 -10.68
C GLY A 100 -2.01 5.12 -10.28
N LEU A 101 -1.09 6.02 -9.92
CA LEU A 101 -1.41 7.39 -9.52
C LEU A 101 -2.00 8.23 -10.66
N ILE A 102 -1.61 7.97 -11.91
CA ILE A 102 -2.24 8.58 -13.09
C ILE A 102 -3.70 8.14 -13.24
N LEU A 103 -4.06 6.90 -12.87
CA LEU A 103 -5.45 6.45 -12.88
C LEU A 103 -6.29 7.20 -11.84
N ASP A 104 -5.71 7.50 -10.67
CA ASP A 104 -6.35 8.28 -9.60
C ASP A 104 -6.63 9.74 -9.98
N GLN A 105 -6.06 10.24 -11.08
CA GLN A 105 -6.35 11.58 -11.62
C GLN A 105 -7.67 11.67 -12.40
N LYS A 106 -8.31 10.54 -12.67
CA LYS A 106 -9.63 10.48 -13.30
C LYS A 106 -10.67 10.08 -12.24
N THR A 107 -11.95 10.12 -12.60
CA THR A 107 -13.00 9.54 -11.75
C THR A 107 -12.70 8.06 -11.50
N VAL A 108 -12.42 7.73 -10.24
CA VAL A 108 -12.13 6.35 -9.85
C VAL A 108 -13.44 5.61 -9.61
N SER A 109 -13.70 4.60 -10.45
CA SER A 109 -14.90 3.77 -10.36
C SER A 109 -14.54 2.32 -10.69
N ILE A 110 -14.05 1.59 -9.68
CA ILE A 110 -13.65 0.19 -9.85
C ILE A 110 -14.90 -0.67 -10.08
N LYS A 111 -14.89 -1.51 -11.13
CA LYS A 111 -16.06 -2.33 -11.52
C LYS A 111 -16.07 -3.68 -10.84
N LYS A 112 -14.90 -4.34 -10.79
CA LYS A 112 -14.78 -5.75 -10.40
C LYS A 112 -13.49 -6.04 -9.63
N LYS A 113 -13.46 -7.21 -9.00
CA LYS A 113 -12.31 -7.70 -8.19
C LYS A 113 -10.98 -7.66 -8.93
N SER A 114 -10.94 -7.97 -10.23
CA SER A 114 -9.68 -7.96 -10.98
C SER A 114 -9.05 -6.57 -11.05
N GLU A 115 -9.86 -5.54 -11.31
CA GLU A 115 -9.42 -4.14 -11.37
C GLU A 115 -8.95 -3.65 -10.01
N LEU A 116 -9.65 -4.03 -8.93
CA LEU A 116 -9.23 -3.77 -7.55
C LEU A 116 -7.83 -4.34 -7.25
N ILE A 117 -7.56 -5.57 -7.69
CA ILE A 117 -6.26 -6.22 -7.46
C ILE A 117 -5.16 -5.58 -8.31
N SER A 118 -5.42 -5.30 -9.59
CA SER A 118 -4.45 -4.59 -10.45
C SER A 118 -4.11 -3.21 -9.89
N TYR A 119 -5.13 -2.45 -9.47
CA TYR A 119 -4.93 -1.15 -8.82
C TYR A 119 -4.11 -1.28 -7.53
N SER A 120 -4.48 -2.22 -6.64
CA SER A 120 -3.78 -2.44 -5.37
C SER A 120 -2.32 -2.89 -5.57
N TYR A 121 -2.04 -3.64 -6.62
CA TYR A 121 -0.67 -3.95 -7.03
C TYR A 121 0.08 -2.67 -7.40
N GLN A 122 -0.48 -1.87 -8.32
CA GLN A 122 0.19 -0.65 -8.81
C GLN A 122 0.54 0.32 -7.68
N VAL A 123 -0.39 0.60 -6.76
CA VAL A 123 -0.17 1.63 -5.74
C VAL A 123 0.48 1.12 -4.44
N ALA A 124 0.53 -0.20 -4.21
CA ALA A 124 1.10 -0.75 -2.96
C ALA A 124 1.88 -2.05 -3.12
N GLY A 125 1.47 -2.95 -4.02
CA GLY A 125 2.26 -4.15 -4.36
C GLY A 125 3.65 -3.79 -4.91
N THR A 126 3.73 -2.76 -5.74
CA THR A 126 4.98 -2.14 -6.23
C THR A 126 5.85 -1.62 -5.09
N VAL A 127 5.25 -1.00 -4.07
CA VAL A 127 5.95 -0.55 -2.86
C VAL A 127 6.52 -1.75 -2.09
N GLY A 128 5.78 -2.85 -2.03
CA GLY A 128 6.29 -4.14 -1.52
C GLY A 128 7.55 -4.61 -2.26
N LEU A 129 7.54 -4.55 -3.61
CA LEU A 129 8.72 -4.86 -4.43
C LEU A 129 9.90 -3.93 -4.15
N MET A 130 9.68 -2.62 -4.13
CA MET A 130 10.71 -1.62 -3.84
C MET A 130 11.27 -1.77 -2.41
N MET A 131 10.44 -2.22 -1.47
CA MET A 131 10.86 -2.53 -0.10
C MET A 131 11.82 -3.72 -0.04
N CYS A 132 11.71 -4.73 -0.93
CA CYS A 132 12.70 -5.80 -1.00
C CYS A 132 14.11 -5.24 -1.22
N ASP A 133 14.26 -4.27 -2.13
CA ASP A 133 15.54 -3.62 -2.36
C ASP A 133 15.97 -2.80 -1.15
N ALA A 134 15.08 -1.98 -0.57
CA ALA A 134 15.38 -1.20 0.64
C ALA A 134 15.90 -2.08 1.80
N LEU A 135 15.38 -3.31 1.92
CA LEU A 135 15.78 -4.32 2.90
C LEU A 135 16.97 -5.20 2.46
N ASN A 136 17.50 -4.99 1.24
CA ASN A 136 18.56 -5.80 0.65
C ASN A 136 18.19 -7.30 0.55
N CYS A 137 16.97 -7.59 0.13
CA CYS A 137 16.42 -8.93 -0.02
C CYS A 137 16.28 -9.29 -1.50
N ASP A 138 17.26 -10.01 -2.04
CA ASP A 138 17.31 -10.36 -3.46
C ASP A 138 16.56 -11.65 -3.85
N ASN A 139 16.00 -12.35 -2.86
CA ASN A 139 15.30 -13.61 -3.09
C ASN A 139 14.05 -13.41 -3.97
N LYS A 140 14.01 -14.06 -5.13
CA LYS A 140 12.89 -13.95 -6.09
C LYS A 140 11.54 -14.38 -5.51
N ASN A 141 11.51 -15.40 -4.64
CA ASN A 141 10.27 -15.83 -4.00
C ASN A 141 9.77 -14.80 -2.98
N ALA A 142 10.68 -14.14 -2.26
CA ALA A 142 10.31 -13.10 -1.29
C ALA A 142 9.54 -11.94 -1.93
N ARG A 143 9.89 -11.59 -3.18
CA ARG A 143 9.22 -10.52 -3.94
C ARG A 143 7.73 -10.79 -4.14
N LEU A 144 7.34 -12.05 -4.41
CA LEU A 144 5.94 -12.43 -4.60
C LEU A 144 5.11 -12.19 -3.33
N PHE A 145 5.66 -12.57 -2.18
CA PHE A 145 5.01 -12.34 -0.89
C PHE A 145 5.05 -10.87 -0.47
N ALA A 146 6.07 -10.11 -0.88
CA ALA A 146 6.12 -8.68 -0.62
C ALA A 146 5.03 -7.92 -1.38
N ILE A 147 4.76 -8.31 -2.64
CA ILE A 147 3.60 -7.83 -3.41
C ILE A 147 2.31 -8.11 -2.63
N ASP A 148 2.13 -9.34 -2.14
CA ASP A 148 0.92 -9.72 -1.42
C ASP A 148 0.71 -8.88 -0.16
N LEU A 149 1.78 -8.64 0.62
CA LEU A 149 1.68 -7.80 1.81
C LEU A 149 1.31 -6.35 1.46
N GLY A 150 1.86 -5.80 0.38
CA GLY A 150 1.48 -4.48 -0.13
C GLY A 150 0.01 -4.41 -0.53
N ILE A 151 -0.46 -5.39 -1.31
CA ILE A 151 -1.88 -5.50 -1.69
C ILE A 151 -2.77 -5.60 -0.45
N ALA A 152 -2.43 -6.44 0.53
CA ALA A 152 -3.21 -6.59 1.76
C ALA A 152 -3.38 -5.26 2.51
N MET A 153 -2.30 -4.48 2.61
CA MET A 153 -2.32 -3.15 3.23
C MET A 153 -3.19 -2.17 2.44
N GLN A 154 -3.16 -2.20 1.10
CA GLN A 154 -4.01 -1.33 0.30
C GLN A 154 -5.49 -1.69 0.37
N LEU A 155 -5.82 -2.98 0.39
CA LEU A 155 -7.19 -3.42 0.63
C LEU A 155 -7.68 -2.97 2.01
N THR A 156 -6.79 -2.94 3.01
CA THR A 156 -7.09 -2.39 4.34
C THR A 156 -7.29 -0.87 4.31
N ASN A 157 -6.50 -0.14 3.51
CA ASN A 157 -6.70 1.30 3.30
C ASN A 157 -8.06 1.62 2.73
N ILE A 158 -8.42 0.95 1.64
CA ILE A 158 -9.71 1.13 0.96
C ILE A 158 -10.85 0.81 1.93
N ALA A 159 -10.73 -0.22 2.77
CA ALA A 159 -11.73 -0.55 3.78
C ALA A 159 -11.87 0.53 4.87
N ARG A 160 -10.77 1.20 5.22
CA ARG A 160 -10.72 2.22 6.28
C ARG A 160 -11.27 3.56 5.83
N ASP A 161 -11.04 3.93 4.57
CA ASP A 161 -11.21 5.30 4.06
C ASP A 161 -12.40 5.44 3.09
N VAL A 162 -13.38 4.50 3.12
CA VAL A 162 -14.50 4.46 2.16
C VAL A 162 -15.26 5.78 2.05
N LEU A 163 -15.59 6.42 3.19
CA LEU A 163 -16.34 7.68 3.19
C LEU A 163 -15.47 8.86 2.74
N GLU A 164 -14.22 8.91 3.21
CA GLU A 164 -13.25 9.93 2.81
C GLU A 164 -12.97 9.89 1.30
N ASP A 165 -12.74 8.70 0.75
CA ASP A 165 -12.53 8.50 -0.69
C ASP A 165 -13.78 8.89 -1.49
N ALA A 166 -14.96 8.51 -1.01
CA ALA A 166 -16.22 8.87 -1.67
C ALA A 166 -16.45 10.40 -1.70
N ARG A 167 -16.08 11.11 -0.62
CA ARG A 167 -16.11 12.59 -0.58
C ARG A 167 -15.14 13.24 -1.57
N MET A 168 -14.09 12.54 -1.97
CA MET A 168 -13.18 12.96 -3.04
C MET A 168 -13.67 12.54 -4.44
N GLY A 169 -14.88 12.00 -4.56
CA GLY A 169 -15.43 11.49 -5.81
C GLY A 169 -14.81 10.17 -6.27
N ARG A 170 -14.16 9.42 -5.36
CA ARG A 170 -13.45 8.17 -5.66
C ARG A 170 -14.19 6.97 -5.06
N ARG A 171 -14.36 5.91 -5.86
CA ARG A 171 -14.89 4.62 -5.39
C ARG A 171 -13.97 3.47 -5.77
N TYR A 172 -13.21 3.00 -4.77
CA TYR A 172 -12.33 1.85 -4.89
C TYR A 172 -13.04 0.50 -4.62
N LEU A 173 -14.13 0.50 -3.85
CA LEU A 173 -14.95 -0.70 -3.70
C LEU A 173 -15.50 -1.12 -5.08
N PRO A 174 -15.38 -2.40 -5.47
CA PRO A 174 -15.92 -2.88 -6.73
C PRO A 174 -17.43 -2.63 -6.81
N GLY A 175 -17.91 -1.99 -7.88
CA GLY A 175 -19.33 -1.75 -8.11
C GLY A 175 -20.16 -3.04 -8.05
N SER A 176 -19.61 -4.13 -8.58
CA SER A 176 -20.23 -5.48 -8.49
C SER A 176 -20.39 -6.03 -7.07
N TRP A 177 -19.80 -5.42 -6.04
CA TRP A 177 -19.96 -5.81 -4.64
C TRP A 177 -20.98 -4.96 -3.87
N ILE A 178 -21.26 -3.75 -4.37
CA ILE A 178 -22.05 -2.72 -3.69
C ILE A 178 -23.15 -2.16 -4.59
N ASN A 179 -23.74 -3.00 -5.45
CA ASN A 179 -24.85 -2.63 -6.35
C ASN A 179 -24.57 -1.40 -7.23
N ASN A 180 -23.31 -1.23 -7.64
CA ASN A 180 -22.83 -0.11 -8.46
C ASN A 180 -23.04 1.29 -7.87
N LEU A 181 -23.31 1.42 -6.56
CA LEU A 181 -23.41 2.72 -5.88
C LEU A 181 -22.22 3.62 -6.25
N SER A 182 -22.50 4.84 -6.70
CA SER A 182 -21.52 5.87 -7.01
C SER A 182 -20.89 6.45 -5.73
N ALA A 183 -19.82 7.22 -5.89
CA ALA A 183 -19.21 7.94 -4.76
C ALA A 183 -20.23 8.89 -4.10
N ASP A 184 -21.03 9.62 -4.88
CA ASP A 184 -22.04 10.54 -4.37
C ASP A 184 -23.15 9.81 -3.60
N GLU A 185 -23.59 8.65 -4.08
CA GLU A 185 -24.58 7.82 -3.37
C GLU A 185 -24.04 7.25 -2.05
N ILE A 186 -22.74 6.91 -2.00
CA ILE A 186 -22.07 6.52 -0.74
C ILE A 186 -22.07 7.70 0.24
N VAL A 187 -21.70 8.90 -0.20
CA VAL A 187 -21.74 10.11 0.67
C VAL A 187 -23.15 10.39 1.15
N LYS A 188 -24.13 10.34 0.25
CA LYS A 188 -25.55 10.54 0.57
C LYS A 188 -26.03 9.53 1.62
N ALA A 189 -25.71 8.25 1.44
CA ALA A 189 -26.10 7.20 2.37
C ALA A 189 -25.55 7.44 3.78
N ALA A 190 -24.31 7.92 3.90
CA ALA A 190 -23.71 8.25 5.19
C ALA A 190 -24.37 9.48 5.84
N ASN A 191 -24.66 10.53 5.07
CA ASN A 191 -25.22 11.78 5.60
C ASN A 191 -26.70 11.64 6.00
N GLU A 192 -27.47 10.87 5.24
CA GLU A 192 -28.91 10.67 5.44
C GLU A 192 -29.22 9.43 6.30
N TYR A 193 -28.20 8.71 6.78
CA TYR A 193 -28.36 7.45 7.51
C TYR A 193 -29.23 6.43 6.76
N ASP A 194 -29.02 6.29 5.46
CA ASP A 194 -29.70 5.29 4.63
C ASP A 194 -29.20 3.88 5.01
N GLU A 195 -29.92 3.23 5.91
CA GLU A 195 -29.58 1.91 6.45
C GLU A 195 -29.33 0.87 5.36
N LYS A 196 -30.09 0.91 4.26
CA LYS A 196 -29.98 -0.05 3.16
C LYS A 196 -28.63 0.10 2.46
N ASN A 197 -28.28 1.31 2.05
CA ASN A 197 -27.03 1.55 1.35
C ASN A 197 -25.82 1.44 2.28
N ILE A 198 -25.94 1.84 3.55
CA ILE A 198 -24.95 1.59 4.60
C ILE A 198 -24.66 0.09 4.72
N TYR A 199 -25.71 -0.73 4.77
CA TYR A 199 -25.56 -2.18 4.86
C TYR A 199 -24.90 -2.77 3.60
N ILE A 200 -25.30 -2.33 2.40
CA ILE A 200 -24.71 -2.78 1.13
C ILE A 200 -23.19 -2.50 1.10
N VAL A 201 -22.79 -1.28 1.45
CA VAL A 201 -21.37 -0.89 1.50
C VAL A 201 -20.62 -1.70 2.56
N SER A 202 -21.23 -1.93 3.73
CA SER A 202 -20.67 -2.77 4.80
C SER A 202 -20.41 -4.21 4.35
N GLN A 203 -21.31 -4.80 3.56
CA GLN A 203 -21.07 -6.13 2.96
C GLN A 203 -19.91 -6.11 1.94
N GLY A 204 -19.78 -5.01 1.18
CA GLY A 204 -18.62 -4.78 0.31
C GLY A 204 -17.30 -4.74 1.07
N ILE A 205 -17.25 -4.00 2.19
CA ILE A 205 -16.08 -3.91 3.07
C ILE A 205 -15.76 -5.26 3.70
N LYS A 206 -16.78 -6.03 4.13
CA LYS A 206 -16.58 -7.40 4.64
C LYS A 206 -15.91 -8.30 3.61
N LYS A 207 -16.37 -8.29 2.35
CA LYS A 207 -15.72 -9.02 1.23
C LYS A 207 -14.28 -8.55 1.01
N LEU A 208 -14.05 -7.24 1.09
CA LEU A 208 -12.73 -6.63 0.93
C LEU A 208 -11.74 -7.07 2.02
N LEU A 209 -12.16 -7.08 3.28
CA LEU A 209 -11.32 -7.50 4.40
C LEU A 209 -11.05 -9.01 4.40
N ILE A 210 -12.00 -9.85 3.97
CA ILE A 210 -11.74 -11.28 3.74
C ILE A 210 -10.66 -11.47 2.66
N LEU A 211 -10.72 -10.66 1.59
CA LEU A 211 -9.70 -10.69 0.56
C LEU A 211 -8.34 -10.22 1.08
N ALA A 212 -8.31 -9.14 1.87
CA ALA A 212 -7.09 -8.63 2.51
C ALA A 212 -6.44 -9.69 3.40
N GLU A 213 -7.23 -10.45 4.18
CA GLU A 213 -6.73 -11.53 5.02
C GLU A 213 -6.01 -12.63 4.23
N ASN A 214 -6.52 -13.02 3.06
CA ASN A 214 -5.84 -14.00 2.19
C ASN A 214 -4.45 -13.50 1.76
N TYR A 215 -4.35 -12.20 1.41
CA TYR A 215 -3.08 -11.59 1.05
C TYR A 215 -2.15 -11.39 2.26
N TYR A 216 -2.67 -11.05 3.45
CA TYR A 216 -1.86 -11.00 4.66
C TYR A 216 -1.28 -12.36 5.03
N LEU A 217 -2.09 -13.43 4.94
CA LEU A 217 -1.63 -14.79 5.19
C LEU A 217 -0.48 -15.16 4.26
N SER A 218 -0.61 -14.87 2.95
CA SER A 218 0.48 -15.06 1.99
C SER A 218 1.69 -14.18 2.32
N GLY A 219 1.50 -12.87 2.45
CA GLY A 219 2.60 -11.92 2.73
C GLY A 219 3.41 -12.27 3.98
N PHE A 220 2.76 -12.77 5.04
CA PHE A 220 3.46 -13.22 6.25
C PHE A 220 4.25 -14.53 6.08
N GLN A 221 3.96 -15.35 5.06
CA GLN A 221 4.79 -16.52 4.71
C GLN A 221 6.15 -16.07 4.18
N GLY A 222 6.20 -14.98 3.41
CA GLY A 222 7.44 -14.41 2.85
C GLY A 222 8.45 -13.91 3.89
N LEU A 223 8.01 -13.72 5.15
CA LEU A 223 8.91 -13.32 6.24
C LEU A 223 10.08 -14.29 6.43
N VAL A 224 9.94 -15.57 6.08
CA VAL A 224 10.99 -16.60 6.19
C VAL A 224 12.27 -16.24 5.43
N TYR A 225 12.18 -15.41 4.38
CA TYR A 225 13.33 -15.00 3.57
C TYR A 225 14.13 -13.85 4.19
N LEU A 226 13.67 -13.28 5.30
CA LEU A 226 14.29 -12.12 5.93
C LEU A 226 15.11 -12.51 7.18
N PRO A 227 16.29 -11.90 7.39
CA PRO A 227 17.01 -11.99 8.66
C PRO A 227 16.12 -11.60 9.83
N PHE A 228 16.32 -12.23 11.00
CA PHE A 228 15.41 -12.13 12.15
C PHE A 228 15.03 -10.68 12.52
N LYS A 229 15.99 -9.76 12.63
CA LYS A 229 15.72 -8.36 12.99
C LYS A 229 14.83 -7.65 11.97
N ILE A 230 15.08 -7.87 10.68
CA ILE A 230 14.28 -7.29 9.59
C ILE A 230 12.89 -7.92 9.57
N ARG A 231 12.83 -9.26 9.64
CA ARG A 231 11.60 -10.04 9.72
C ARG A 231 10.69 -9.55 10.84
N LEU A 232 11.23 -9.34 12.04
CA LEU A 232 10.47 -8.86 13.20
C LEU A 232 9.81 -7.51 12.89
N ALA A 233 10.57 -6.55 12.36
CA ALA A 233 10.04 -5.23 12.04
C ALA A 233 8.94 -5.27 10.97
N ILE A 234 9.11 -6.08 9.92
CA ILE A 234 8.07 -6.24 8.87
C ILE A 234 6.85 -6.99 9.41
N SER A 235 7.05 -7.97 10.29
CA SER A 235 5.94 -8.67 10.97
C SER A 235 5.13 -7.73 11.87
N ILE A 236 5.79 -6.80 12.57
CA ILE A 236 5.17 -5.73 13.35
C ILE A 236 4.42 -4.75 12.45
N ALA A 237 5.05 -4.26 11.37
CA ALA A 237 4.42 -3.33 10.43
C ALA A 237 3.14 -3.92 9.85
N GLY A 238 3.21 -5.14 9.29
CA GLY A 238 2.05 -5.84 8.76
C GLY A 238 0.99 -6.14 9.83
N GLY A 239 1.40 -6.51 11.05
CA GLY A 239 0.48 -6.76 12.15
C GLY A 239 -0.30 -5.52 12.59
N VAL A 240 0.41 -4.42 12.79
CA VAL A 240 -0.18 -3.13 13.20
C VAL A 240 -1.13 -2.62 12.12
N TYR A 241 -0.78 -2.76 10.85
CA TYR A 241 -1.65 -2.34 9.75
C TYR A 241 -2.90 -3.21 9.65
N ARG A 242 -2.74 -4.53 9.71
CA ARG A 242 -3.84 -5.50 9.69
C ARG A 242 -4.84 -5.26 10.83
N GLU A 243 -4.38 -4.81 11.99
CA GLU A 243 -5.26 -4.53 13.12
C GLU A 243 -6.33 -3.47 12.80
N ILE A 244 -6.09 -2.56 11.85
CA ILE A 244 -7.11 -1.62 11.40
C ILE A 244 -8.32 -2.36 10.83
N GLY A 245 -8.11 -3.36 9.97
CA GLY A 245 -9.19 -4.20 9.43
C GLY A 245 -9.91 -4.99 10.51
N ILE A 246 -9.19 -5.43 11.55
CA ILE A 246 -9.77 -6.13 12.69
C ILE A 246 -10.66 -5.18 13.52
N GLN A 247 -10.24 -3.93 13.71
CA GLN A 247 -11.05 -2.90 14.37
C GLN A 247 -12.31 -2.59 13.55
N ILE A 248 -12.19 -2.38 12.24
CA ILE A 248 -13.36 -2.17 11.35
C ILE A 248 -14.36 -3.32 11.49
N LYS A 249 -13.88 -4.58 11.51
CA LYS A 249 -14.75 -5.75 11.71
C LYS A 249 -15.43 -5.76 13.09
N LYS A 250 -14.72 -5.37 14.16
CA LYS A 250 -15.27 -5.32 15.53
C LYS A 250 -16.34 -4.24 15.67
N GLU A 251 -16.16 -3.11 14.99
CA GLU A 251 -17.14 -2.02 14.89
C GLU A 251 -18.21 -2.30 13.83
N ASN A 252 -18.52 -3.58 13.56
CA ASN A 252 -19.55 -4.03 12.61
C ASN A 252 -19.47 -3.42 11.20
N PHE A 253 -18.27 -3.06 10.74
CA PHE A 253 -18.03 -2.40 9.45
C PHE A 253 -18.71 -1.04 9.31
N ASN A 254 -18.91 -0.31 10.41
CA ASN A 254 -19.54 1.02 10.47
C ASN A 254 -18.68 2.12 9.82
N TRP A 255 -18.51 2.06 8.51
CA TRP A 255 -17.68 2.97 7.70
C TRP A 255 -18.15 4.43 7.71
N HIS A 256 -19.44 4.64 7.96
CA HIS A 256 -20.04 5.98 8.02
C HIS A 256 -19.79 6.70 9.37
N MET A 257 -19.33 5.99 10.40
CA MET A 257 -19.10 6.53 11.76
C MET A 257 -17.69 7.14 11.93
N GLY A 258 -16.93 7.24 10.85
CA GLY A 258 -15.59 7.84 10.84
C GLY A 258 -14.45 6.82 10.81
N ARG A 259 -13.25 7.37 10.62
CA ARG A 259 -12.03 6.61 10.36
C ARG A 259 -11.55 5.81 11.56
N GLN A 260 -11.25 4.53 11.34
CA GLN A 260 -10.60 3.70 12.35
C GLN A 260 -9.09 3.96 12.43
N ILE A 261 -8.59 4.19 13.65
CA ILE A 261 -7.17 4.47 13.93
C ILE A 261 -6.67 3.52 15.02
N THR A 262 -5.49 2.92 14.80
CA THR A 262 -4.82 2.12 15.83
C THR A 262 -4.15 3.02 16.88
N SER A 263 -4.60 2.91 18.12
CA SER A 263 -4.01 3.61 19.26
C SER A 263 -2.59 3.10 19.57
N ASN A 264 -1.80 3.89 20.31
CA ASN A 264 -0.48 3.44 20.76
C ASN A 264 -0.55 2.17 21.62
N LEU A 265 -1.59 2.03 22.46
CA LEU A 265 -1.81 0.83 23.25
C LEU A 265 -2.03 -0.40 22.36
N THR A 266 -2.86 -0.27 21.33
CA THR A 266 -3.09 -1.33 20.35
C THR A 266 -1.80 -1.70 19.63
N LYS A 267 -1.01 -0.71 19.18
CA LYS A 267 0.29 -0.95 18.54
C LYS A 267 1.25 -1.69 19.46
N THR A 268 1.32 -1.34 20.74
CA THR A 268 2.14 -2.05 21.74
C THR A 268 1.69 -3.49 21.93
N LYS A 269 0.39 -3.74 22.09
CA LYS A 269 -0.18 -5.10 22.22
C LYS A 269 0.17 -5.98 21.03
N ILE A 270 -0.02 -5.46 19.81
CA ILE A 270 0.32 -6.19 18.58
C ILE A 270 1.83 -6.40 18.46
N THR A 271 2.63 -5.42 18.84
CA THR A 271 4.09 -5.54 18.85
C THR A 271 4.55 -6.68 19.75
N PHE A 272 4.04 -6.74 20.98
CA PHE A 272 4.37 -7.81 21.93
C PHE A 272 3.96 -9.19 21.42
N TYR A 273 2.73 -9.32 20.91
CA TYR A 273 2.25 -10.54 20.28
C TYR A 273 3.15 -10.98 19.11
N LYS A 274 3.56 -10.03 18.24
CA LYS A 274 4.43 -10.32 17.10
C LYS A 274 5.85 -10.72 17.52
N ILE A 275 6.41 -10.12 18.57
CA ILE A 275 7.70 -10.52 19.14
C ILE A 275 7.65 -11.97 19.60
N ILE A 276 6.68 -12.32 20.45
CA ILE A 276 6.49 -13.70 20.93
C ILE A 276 6.32 -14.63 19.73
N LYS A 277 5.42 -14.29 18.80
CA LYS A 277 5.15 -15.11 17.62
C LYS A 277 6.41 -15.39 16.79
N GLU A 278 7.25 -14.39 16.55
CA GLU A 278 8.47 -14.58 15.74
C GLU A 278 9.58 -15.34 16.48
N ILE A 279 9.57 -15.38 17.82
CA ILE A 279 10.49 -16.19 18.63
C ILE A 279 10.09 -17.67 18.60
N PHE A 280 8.81 -17.97 18.78
CA PHE A 280 8.35 -19.35 18.98
C PHE A 280 7.91 -20.07 17.70
N ILE A 281 7.49 -19.35 16.65
CA ILE A 281 7.02 -20.01 15.43
C ILE A 281 8.20 -20.35 14.53
N ARG A 282 8.37 -21.66 14.30
CA ARG A 282 9.23 -22.17 13.22
C ARG A 282 8.66 -21.75 11.87
N LYS A 283 9.45 -21.00 11.10
CA LYS A 283 9.09 -20.60 9.74
C LYS A 283 9.57 -21.68 8.76
N ILE A 284 8.66 -22.12 7.90
CA ILE A 284 8.93 -23.08 6.83
C ILE A 284 8.75 -22.34 5.52
N GLN A 285 9.66 -22.58 4.57
CA GLN A 285 9.52 -22.04 3.23
C GLN A 285 8.32 -22.70 2.54
N THR A 286 7.39 -21.89 2.05
CA THR A 286 6.22 -22.33 1.30
C THR A 286 6.31 -21.84 -0.13
N LYS A 287 5.70 -22.60 -1.05
CA LYS A 287 5.52 -22.13 -2.43
C LYS A 287 4.43 -21.04 -2.43
N HIS A 288 4.68 -19.95 -3.14
CA HIS A 288 3.68 -18.90 -3.35
C HIS A 288 2.46 -19.45 -4.09
N ASN A 289 1.27 -18.98 -3.73
CA ASN A 289 0.03 -19.35 -4.41
C ASN A 289 -0.20 -18.48 -5.65
N PRO A 290 -0.04 -19.01 -6.87
CA PRO A 290 -0.15 -18.22 -8.09
C PRO A 290 -1.55 -17.64 -8.32
N GLU A 291 -2.60 -18.19 -7.71
CA GLU A 291 -3.96 -17.66 -7.82
C GLU A 291 -4.10 -16.23 -7.29
N LEU A 292 -3.24 -15.81 -6.36
CA LEU A 292 -3.21 -14.44 -5.86
C LEU A 292 -2.72 -13.46 -6.95
N HIS A 293 -1.88 -13.91 -7.88
CA HIS A 293 -1.29 -13.06 -8.92
C HIS A 293 -1.94 -13.25 -10.29
N LYS A 294 -3.05 -13.99 -10.39
CA LYS A 294 -3.69 -14.29 -11.68
C LYS A 294 -4.15 -13.06 -12.46
N TYR A 295 -4.47 -11.96 -11.77
CA TYR A 295 -4.86 -10.68 -12.37
C TYR A 295 -3.68 -9.73 -12.61
N LEU A 296 -2.45 -10.15 -12.27
CA LEU A 296 -1.27 -9.30 -12.35
C LEU A 296 -0.36 -9.67 -13.54
N LYS A 297 -0.76 -10.65 -14.36
CA LYS A 297 0.07 -11.19 -15.46
C LYS A 297 0.58 -10.11 -16.41
N GLU A 298 -0.24 -9.09 -16.68
CA GLU A 298 0.12 -7.96 -17.55
C GLU A 298 1.32 -7.14 -17.04
N PHE A 299 1.52 -7.07 -15.72
CA PHE A 299 2.65 -6.34 -15.13
C PHE A 299 3.95 -7.15 -15.19
N PHE A 300 3.86 -8.47 -15.21
CA PHE A 300 5.02 -9.38 -15.19
C PHE A 300 5.42 -9.89 -16.59
N ALA A 301 4.60 -9.70 -17.63
CA ALA A 301 4.82 -10.23 -18.98
C ALA A 301 6.00 -9.61 -19.77
N ILE A 302 6.82 -8.74 -19.16
CA ILE A 302 7.96 -8.06 -19.82
C ILE A 302 9.31 -8.55 -19.25
N GLU A 303 9.38 -9.78 -18.75
CA GLU A 303 10.64 -10.45 -18.38
C GLU A 303 10.84 -11.72 -19.23
N VAL A 304 10.77 -11.58 -20.55
CA VAL A 304 11.24 -12.57 -21.54
C VAL A 304 12.37 -11.95 -22.34
#